data_AF-A0A2M8NCC3-F1
#
_entry.id   AF-A0A2M8NCC3-F1
#
_cell.length_a   1.000
_cell.length_b   1.000
_cell.length_c   1.000
_cell.angle_alpha   90.00
_cell.angle_beta   90.00
_cell.angle_gamma   90.00
#
_symmetry.space_group_name_H-M   'P 1'
#
loop_
_entity.id
_entity.type
_entity.pdbx_description
1 polymer ?
#
loop_
_entity_poly.entity_id
_entity_poly.type
_entity_poly.pdbx_seq_one_letter_code
_entity_poly.pdbx_strand_id
1 'polypeptide(L)'
;MTTIAFLIERLAPGLYILTGVGIFIYWRRWMAAQRDYRATVFELERDYASYRRANAFTIMVVLLQFGLFVAGVQNVVAPQMREDREVRRTMAMAVMPIEDVDVEEGEFATSTPPAFLQPPPIDASGIELGDENAPQIFATPTLTPTPVGTIESAPPVIGCDTPYAQLQIPANGMVVFKVEPVRGVAYYEDFSVYKFEISPAGQNQFSTTREGIVPVEELGTLGQFDPSPYPEGLYDFRLMVFNTATELVASCQVTIRISRPIPTPTPIS
;
A
#
# COMPACT_ATOMS: atom_id res chain seq x y z
N MET A 1 -12.38 10.35 -1.73
CA MET A 1 -12.70 9.21 -2.64
C MET A 1 -13.81 8.28 -2.11
N THR A 2 -14.16 8.32 -0.81
CA THR A 2 -15.23 7.49 -0.20
C THR A 2 -16.65 7.87 -0.61
N THR A 3 -16.88 9.15 -0.92
CA THR A 3 -18.17 9.71 -1.36
C THR A 3 -18.57 9.22 -2.76
N ILE A 4 -17.62 9.09 -3.69
CA ILE A 4 -17.88 8.65 -5.07
C ILE A 4 -18.30 7.17 -5.09
N ALA A 5 -17.64 6.31 -4.32
CA ALA A 5 -17.99 4.89 -4.23
C ALA A 5 -19.38 4.65 -3.60
N PHE A 6 -19.74 5.42 -2.57
CA PHE A 6 -21.08 5.36 -1.96
C PHE A 6 -22.16 5.88 -2.91
N LEU A 7 -21.86 6.90 -3.72
CA LEU A 7 -22.77 7.38 -4.76
C LEU A 7 -23.02 6.30 -5.82
N ILE A 8 -21.97 5.60 -6.26
CA ILE A 8 -22.05 4.54 -7.26
C ILE A 8 -22.83 3.33 -6.73
N GLU A 9 -22.60 2.89 -5.50
CA GLU A 9 -23.35 1.76 -4.90
C GLU A 9 -24.85 2.07 -4.77
N ARG A 10 -25.21 3.32 -4.47
CA ARG A 10 -26.61 3.78 -4.41
C ARG A 10 -27.25 3.96 -5.79
N LEU A 11 -26.49 4.40 -6.79
CA LEU A 11 -26.98 4.65 -8.15
C LEU A 11 -27.01 3.40 -9.03
N ALA A 12 -26.20 2.39 -8.72
CA ALA A 12 -26.08 1.17 -9.51
C ALA A 12 -27.41 0.44 -9.79
N PRO A 13 -28.33 0.21 -8.83
CA PRO A 13 -29.61 -0.41 -9.15
C PRO A 13 -30.43 0.43 -10.15
N GLY A 14 -30.35 1.76 -10.08
CA GLY A 14 -30.99 2.65 -11.05
C GLY A 14 -30.37 2.54 -12.45
N LEU A 15 -29.04 2.45 -12.53
CA LEU A 15 -28.32 2.28 -13.80
C LEU A 15 -28.62 0.94 -14.47
N TYR A 16 -28.77 -0.14 -13.71
CA TYR A 16 -29.19 -1.44 -14.26
C TYR A 16 -30.62 -1.44 -14.79
N ILE A 17 -31.54 -0.79 -14.09
CA ILE A 17 -32.92 -0.64 -14.56
C ILE A 17 -32.94 0.18 -15.86
N LEU A 18 -32.19 1.29 -15.93
CA LEU A 18 -32.14 2.15 -17.11
C LEU A 18 -31.54 1.42 -18.31
N THR A 19 -30.41 0.72 -18.12
CA THR A 19 -29.78 -0.09 -19.18
C THR A 19 -30.66 -1.25 -19.62
N GLY A 20 -31.30 -1.96 -18.69
CA GLY A 20 -32.24 -3.04 -19.00
C GLY A 20 -33.46 -2.56 -19.79
N VAL A 21 -34.07 -1.44 -19.40
CA VAL A 21 -35.18 -0.81 -20.13
C VAL A 21 -34.72 -0.33 -21.51
N GLY A 22 -33.54 0.28 -21.59
CA GLY A 22 -32.95 0.69 -22.86
C GLY A 22 -32.77 -0.49 -23.82
N ILE A 23 -32.14 -1.57 -23.36
CA ILE A 23 -31.96 -2.81 -24.14
C ILE A 23 -33.32 -3.35 -24.58
N PHE A 24 -34.32 -3.40 -23.70
CA PHE A 24 -35.65 -3.92 -24.05
C PHE A 24 -36.36 -3.08 -25.13
N ILE A 25 -36.29 -1.74 -25.04
CA ILE A 25 -36.87 -0.83 -26.05
C ILE A 25 -36.17 -1.02 -27.40
N TYR A 26 -34.85 -1.04 -27.42
CA TYR A 26 -34.07 -1.22 -28.66
C TYR A 26 -34.22 -2.62 -29.24
N TRP A 27 -34.34 -3.64 -28.41
CA TRP A 27 -34.68 -5.00 -28.82
C TRP A 27 -36.04 -5.06 -29.52
N ARG A 28 -37.08 -4.41 -28.97
CA ARG A 28 -38.39 -4.30 -29.64
C ARG A 28 -38.31 -3.54 -30.97
N ARG A 29 -37.54 -2.45 -31.03
CA ARG A 29 -37.31 -1.69 -32.27
C ARG A 29 -36.58 -2.51 -33.32
N TRP A 30 -35.59 -3.28 -32.93
CA TRP A 30 -34.87 -4.18 -33.81
C TRP A 30 -35.76 -5.29 -34.36
N MET A 31 -36.59 -5.92 -33.51
CA MET A 31 -37.58 -6.91 -33.96
C MET A 31 -38.67 -6.32 -34.89
N ALA A 32 -39.05 -5.06 -34.69
CA ALA A 32 -39.94 -4.36 -35.62
C ALA A 32 -39.24 -4.12 -36.97
N ALA A 33 -38.03 -3.56 -36.96
CA ALA A 33 -37.23 -3.33 -38.16
C ALA A 33 -36.92 -4.62 -38.92
N GLN A 34 -36.75 -5.75 -38.23
CA GLN A 34 -36.53 -7.06 -38.85
C GLN A 34 -37.77 -7.60 -39.56
N ARG A 35 -38.97 -7.29 -39.06
CA ARG A 35 -40.23 -7.62 -39.73
C ARG A 35 -40.41 -6.77 -40.98
N ASP A 36 -40.13 -5.47 -40.88
CA ASP A 36 -40.22 -4.53 -41.99
C ASP A 36 -39.23 -4.87 -43.11
N TYR A 37 -37.99 -5.23 -42.77
CA TYR A 37 -36.97 -5.66 -43.73
C TYR A 37 -37.37 -6.92 -44.53
N ARG A 38 -38.13 -7.84 -43.91
CA ARG A 38 -38.63 -9.03 -44.60
C ARG A 38 -39.79 -8.74 -45.54
N ALA A 39 -40.46 -7.59 -45.37
CA ALA A 39 -41.61 -7.18 -46.18
C ALA A 39 -41.23 -6.30 -47.39
N THR A 40 -39.96 -5.87 -47.53
CA THR A 40 -39.53 -5.01 -48.64
C THR A 40 -39.37 -5.79 -49.94
N VAL A 41 -40.02 -5.33 -51.00
CA VAL A 41 -39.93 -5.90 -52.36
C VAL A 41 -38.86 -5.19 -53.20
N PHE A 42 -38.68 -3.88 -53.01
CA PHE A 42 -37.72 -3.07 -53.77
C PHE A 42 -36.37 -2.95 -53.06
N GLU A 43 -35.30 -2.92 -53.85
CA GLU A 43 -33.91 -2.86 -53.36
C GLU A 43 -33.59 -1.54 -52.64
N LEU A 44 -34.16 -0.42 -53.11
CA LEU A 44 -34.01 0.89 -52.45
C LEU A 44 -34.63 0.93 -51.05
N GLU A 45 -35.77 0.27 -50.84
CA GLU A 45 -36.42 0.19 -49.52
C GLU A 45 -35.62 -0.70 -48.56
N ARG A 46 -34.95 -1.72 -49.10
CA ARG A 46 -34.08 -2.64 -48.36
C ARG A 46 -32.87 -1.92 -47.79
N ASP A 47 -32.25 -1.00 -48.55
CA ASP A 47 -31.11 -0.22 -48.08
C ASP A 47 -31.46 0.75 -46.95
N TYR A 48 -32.62 1.41 -47.03
CA TYR A 48 -33.08 2.28 -45.95
C TYR A 48 -33.50 1.48 -44.69
N ALA A 49 -34.04 0.28 -44.86
CA ALA A 49 -34.33 -0.64 -43.76
C ALA A 49 -33.06 -1.22 -43.13
N SER A 50 -32.01 -1.49 -43.92
CA SER A 50 -30.72 -2.00 -43.44
C SER A 50 -30.02 -1.00 -42.52
N TYR A 51 -30.05 0.30 -42.87
CA TYR A 51 -29.45 1.37 -42.06
C TYR A 51 -30.14 1.52 -40.70
N ARG A 52 -31.48 1.45 -40.66
CA ARG A 52 -32.25 1.48 -39.40
C ARG A 52 -31.95 0.27 -38.51
N ARG A 53 -31.77 -0.91 -39.10
CA ARG A 53 -31.38 -2.12 -38.37
C ARG A 53 -29.96 -2.01 -37.80
N ALA A 54 -29.01 -1.49 -38.58
CA ALA A 54 -27.63 -1.32 -38.16
C ALA A 54 -27.53 -0.33 -36.98
N ASN A 55 -28.18 0.83 -37.06
CA ASN A 55 -28.15 1.82 -35.98
C ASN A 55 -28.77 1.27 -34.67
N ALA A 56 -29.92 0.59 -34.76
CA ALA A 56 -30.56 -0.03 -33.59
C ALA A 56 -29.66 -1.11 -32.94
N PHE A 57 -28.94 -1.88 -33.75
CA PHE A 57 -28.00 -2.88 -33.27
C PHE A 57 -26.79 -2.24 -32.59
N THR A 58 -26.19 -1.20 -33.19
CA THR A 58 -25.05 -0.49 -32.61
C THR A 58 -25.39 0.11 -31.24
N ILE A 59 -26.56 0.74 -31.10
CA ILE A 59 -26.98 1.30 -29.81
C ILE A 59 -27.20 0.20 -28.76
N MET A 60 -27.76 -0.95 -29.16
CA MET A 60 -27.93 -2.10 -28.27
C MET A 60 -26.59 -2.64 -27.77
N VAL A 61 -25.58 -2.74 -28.66
CA VAL A 61 -24.22 -3.17 -28.30
C VAL A 61 -23.57 -2.19 -27.32
N VAL A 62 -23.71 -0.89 -27.53
CA VAL A 62 -23.18 0.15 -26.62
C VAL A 62 -23.84 0.06 -25.24
N LEU A 63 -25.16 -0.12 -25.17
CA LEU A 63 -25.87 -0.29 -23.91
C LEU A 63 -25.43 -1.56 -23.17
N LEU A 64 -25.20 -2.66 -23.90
CA LEU A 64 -24.72 -3.91 -23.35
C LEU A 64 -23.29 -3.76 -22.80
N GLN A 65 -22.39 -3.11 -23.55
CA GLN A 65 -21.03 -2.80 -23.10
C GLN A 65 -21.03 -1.93 -21.85
N PHE A 66 -21.88 -0.90 -21.80
CA PHE A 66 -22.01 -0.05 -20.62
C PHE A 66 -22.52 -0.84 -19.40
N GLY A 67 -23.51 -1.73 -19.58
CA GLY A 67 -23.96 -2.64 -18.52
C GLY A 67 -22.87 -3.58 -18.00
N LEU A 68 -22.08 -4.17 -18.92
CA LEU A 68 -20.93 -5.01 -18.56
C LEU A 68 -19.83 -4.24 -17.84
N PHE A 69 -19.56 -3.00 -18.26
CA PHE A 69 -18.60 -2.14 -17.59
C PHE A 69 -19.00 -1.87 -16.14
N VAL A 70 -20.27 -1.48 -15.91
CA VAL A 70 -20.81 -1.26 -14.56
C VAL A 70 -20.70 -2.54 -13.72
N ALA A 71 -21.04 -3.70 -14.29
CA ALA A 71 -20.90 -4.98 -13.61
C ALA A 71 -19.44 -5.35 -13.29
N GLY A 72 -18.50 -5.07 -14.19
CA GLY A 72 -17.07 -5.28 -13.97
C GLY A 72 -16.54 -4.43 -12.82
N VAL A 73 -16.92 -3.14 -12.78
CA VAL A 73 -16.57 -2.23 -11.69
C VAL A 73 -17.12 -2.76 -10.35
N GLN A 74 -18.37 -3.22 -10.32
CA GLN A 74 -18.94 -3.77 -9.08
C GLN A 74 -18.28 -5.06 -8.62
N ASN A 75 -17.94 -5.98 -9.51
CA ASN A 75 -17.37 -7.28 -9.14
C ASN A 75 -15.86 -7.22 -8.84
N VAL A 76 -15.13 -6.23 -9.37
CA VAL A 76 -13.68 -6.12 -9.19
C VAL A 76 -13.32 -5.01 -8.20
N VAL A 77 -13.93 -3.83 -8.32
CA VAL A 77 -13.53 -2.64 -7.54
C VAL A 77 -14.24 -2.60 -6.18
N ALA A 78 -15.52 -2.97 -6.10
CA ALA A 78 -16.26 -2.94 -4.84
C ALA A 78 -15.73 -3.90 -3.76
N PRO A 79 -15.34 -5.16 -4.05
CA PRO A 79 -14.82 -6.06 -3.01
C PRO A 79 -13.45 -5.59 -2.47
N GLN A 80 -12.54 -5.16 -3.35
CA GLN A 80 -11.21 -4.65 -2.95
C GLN A 80 -11.34 -3.46 -1.98
N MET A 81 -12.26 -2.54 -2.27
CA MET A 81 -12.55 -1.39 -1.41
C MET A 81 -13.24 -1.74 -0.08
N ARG A 82 -13.91 -2.91 0.03
CA ARG A 82 -14.47 -3.39 1.30
C ARG A 82 -13.38 -3.96 2.20
N GLU A 83 -12.47 -4.77 1.64
CA GLU A 83 -11.35 -5.36 2.39
C GLU A 83 -10.44 -4.27 2.97
N ASP A 84 -10.09 -3.24 2.18
CA ASP A 84 -9.29 -2.10 2.64
C ASP A 84 -9.96 -1.33 3.81
N ARG A 85 -11.28 -1.21 3.79
CA ARG A 85 -12.04 -0.53 4.86
C ARG A 85 -12.09 -1.36 6.13
N GLU A 86 -12.29 -2.66 6.01
CA GLU A 86 -12.31 -3.55 7.18
C GLU A 86 -10.94 -3.58 7.85
N VAL A 87 -9.86 -3.67 7.07
CA VAL A 87 -8.48 -3.58 7.57
C VAL A 87 -8.20 -2.22 8.22
N ARG A 88 -8.62 -1.12 7.59
CA ARG A 88 -8.46 0.21 8.18
C ARG A 88 -9.28 0.38 9.46
N ARG A 89 -10.46 -0.22 9.54
CA ARG A 89 -11.34 -0.17 10.71
C ARG A 89 -10.79 -1.02 11.86
N THR A 90 -10.26 -2.20 11.59
CA THR A 90 -9.61 -3.04 12.61
C THR A 90 -8.33 -2.38 13.12
N MET A 91 -7.54 -1.75 12.24
CA MET A 91 -6.38 -0.95 12.65
C MET A 91 -6.79 0.26 13.50
N ALA A 92 -7.86 0.97 13.14
CA ALA A 92 -8.35 2.11 13.92
C ALA A 92 -8.96 1.71 15.28
N MET A 93 -9.53 0.52 15.40
CA MET A 93 -10.01 -0.01 16.69
C MET A 93 -8.87 -0.60 17.55
N ALA A 94 -7.77 -1.05 16.93
CA ALA A 94 -6.58 -1.53 17.64
C ALA A 94 -5.73 -0.38 18.21
N VAL A 95 -5.86 0.82 17.65
CA VAL A 95 -5.33 2.06 18.23
C VAL A 95 -6.41 2.60 19.17
N MET A 96 -6.41 2.15 20.42
CA MET A 96 -7.14 2.89 21.46
C MET A 96 -6.62 4.33 21.47
N PRO A 97 -7.50 5.35 21.51
CA PRO A 97 -7.04 6.68 21.84
C PRO A 97 -6.46 6.58 23.24
N ILE A 98 -5.16 6.88 23.36
CA ILE A 98 -4.58 7.20 24.65
C ILE A 98 -5.27 8.53 25.01
N GLU A 99 -6.42 8.45 25.70
CA GLU A 99 -6.84 9.57 26.54
C GLU A 99 -5.64 9.89 27.42
N ASP A 100 -5.26 11.16 27.44
CA ASP A 100 -4.10 11.70 28.14
C ASP A 100 -3.98 11.09 29.54
N VAL A 101 -3.21 10.01 29.65
CA VAL A 101 -2.67 9.57 30.92
C VAL A 101 -1.56 10.55 31.17
N ASP A 102 -1.82 11.53 32.02
CA ASP A 102 -0.82 12.39 32.63
C ASP A 102 0.33 11.48 33.09
N VAL A 103 1.39 11.41 32.29
CA VAL A 103 2.64 10.77 32.68
C VAL A 103 3.27 11.75 33.65
N GLU A 104 2.89 11.63 34.92
CA GLU A 104 3.71 12.15 36.01
C GLU A 104 5.11 11.56 35.79
N GLU A 105 6.09 12.42 35.54
CA GLU A 105 7.50 12.03 35.39
C GLU A 105 7.95 11.39 36.72
N GLY A 106 7.67 10.11 36.85
CA GLY A 106 8.18 9.28 37.92
C GLY A 106 9.69 9.26 37.79
N GLU A 107 10.35 9.83 38.78
CA GLU A 107 11.80 9.80 38.94
C GLU A 107 12.27 8.35 38.75
N PHE A 108 13.16 8.14 37.77
CA PHE A 108 13.68 6.80 37.45
C PHE A 108 14.58 6.32 38.60
N ALA A 109 13.96 5.79 39.65
CA ALA A 109 14.66 5.12 40.73
C ALA A 109 15.15 3.75 40.21
N THR A 110 16.29 3.76 39.53
CA THR A 110 16.99 2.51 39.23
C THR A 110 17.55 1.95 40.53
N SER A 111 17.19 0.70 40.86
CA SER A 111 17.75 -0.05 42.00
C SER A 111 19.21 -0.47 41.77
N THR A 112 19.96 0.27 40.94
CA THR A 112 21.36 -0.01 40.67
C THR A 112 22.16 0.31 41.94
N PRO A 113 22.79 -0.68 42.59
CA PRO A 113 23.64 -0.41 43.73
C PRO A 113 24.76 0.55 43.31
N PRO A 114 25.15 1.51 44.17
CA PRO A 114 26.27 2.39 43.86
C PRO A 114 27.52 1.55 43.55
N ALA A 115 28.26 1.95 42.51
CA ALA A 115 29.48 1.26 42.12
C ALA A 115 30.44 1.18 43.32
N PHE A 116 30.87 -0.03 43.67
CA PHE A 116 31.87 -0.23 44.71
C PHE A 116 33.18 0.44 44.27
N LEU A 117 33.62 1.45 45.03
CA LEU A 117 34.89 2.17 44.75
C LEU A 117 36.14 1.30 44.99
N GLN A 118 35.98 0.07 45.49
CA GLN A 118 37.02 -0.96 45.56
C GLN A 118 36.39 -2.34 45.35
N PRO A 119 36.98 -3.22 44.52
CA PRO A 119 36.52 -4.59 44.43
C PRO A 119 36.71 -5.29 45.79
N PRO A 120 35.70 -6.01 46.30
CA PRO A 120 35.87 -6.79 47.54
C PRO A 120 36.94 -7.86 47.31
N PRO A 121 37.75 -8.20 48.33
CA PRO A 121 38.68 -9.31 48.23
C PRO A 121 37.87 -10.59 48.06
N ILE A 122 37.91 -11.17 46.85
CA ILE A 122 37.31 -12.47 46.57
C ILE A 122 38.29 -13.52 47.12
N ASP A 123 37.99 -14.05 48.29
CA ASP A 123 38.68 -15.22 48.82
C ASP A 123 38.12 -16.48 48.15
N ALA A 124 38.85 -17.01 47.16
CA ALA A 124 38.48 -18.25 46.46
C ALA A 124 38.94 -19.53 47.20
N SER A 125 39.40 -19.41 48.45
CA SER A 125 39.90 -20.54 49.24
C SER A 125 38.75 -21.28 49.93
N GLY A 126 37.99 -22.09 49.18
CA GLY A 126 37.01 -23.01 49.81
C GLY A 126 35.78 -23.41 48.99
N ILE A 127 35.70 -23.05 47.71
CA ILE A 127 34.56 -23.44 46.87
C ILE A 127 34.86 -24.81 46.24
N GLU A 128 34.41 -25.90 46.86
CA GLU A 128 34.24 -27.17 46.16
C GLU A 128 32.99 -27.10 45.28
N LEU A 129 33.19 -27.09 43.97
CA LEU A 129 32.13 -27.27 42.99
C LEU A 129 31.71 -28.75 42.98
N GLY A 130 30.80 -29.09 43.89
CA GLY A 130 30.19 -30.41 43.92
C GLY A 130 28.83 -30.36 44.59
N ASP A 131 27.76 -30.19 43.81
CA ASP A 131 26.45 -30.75 44.13
C ASP A 131 25.58 -30.86 42.86
N GLU A 132 24.98 -32.03 42.65
CA GLU A 132 24.15 -32.41 41.51
C GLU A 132 22.73 -31.80 41.55
N ASN A 133 22.46 -30.85 42.46
CA ASN A 133 21.15 -30.20 42.61
C ASN A 133 21.21 -28.66 42.67
N ALA A 134 22.02 -28.04 41.80
CA ALA A 134 21.90 -26.60 41.55
C ALA A 134 20.62 -26.31 40.73
N PRO A 135 19.86 -25.23 41.05
CA PRO A 135 18.79 -24.77 40.18
C PRO A 135 19.37 -24.49 38.79
N GLN A 136 18.84 -25.19 37.79
CA GLN A 136 19.31 -25.08 36.41
C GLN A 136 19.24 -23.61 36.00
N ILE A 137 20.40 -23.00 35.74
CA ILE A 137 20.47 -21.66 35.18
C ILE A 137 19.91 -21.77 33.77
N PHE A 138 18.64 -21.41 33.59
CA PHE A 138 18.06 -21.22 32.28
C PHE A 138 18.78 -20.03 31.64
N ALA A 139 19.73 -20.33 30.75
CA ALA A 139 20.30 -19.31 29.89
C ALA A 139 19.15 -18.60 29.18
N THR A 140 19.04 -17.29 29.37
CA THR A 140 18.19 -16.47 28.50
C THR A 140 18.60 -16.78 27.07
N PRO A 141 17.68 -17.14 26.16
CA PRO A 141 18.04 -17.38 24.78
C PRO A 141 18.76 -16.13 24.26
N THR A 142 19.98 -16.30 23.77
CA THR A 142 20.69 -15.23 23.06
C THR A 142 19.75 -14.71 21.98
N LEU A 143 19.40 -13.42 22.05
CA LEU A 143 18.57 -12.79 21.03
C LEU A 143 19.21 -13.08 19.67
N THR A 144 18.54 -13.86 18.82
CA THR A 144 18.95 -13.99 17.43
C THR A 144 18.92 -12.58 16.84
N PRO A 145 20.05 -12.04 16.35
CA PRO A 145 20.05 -10.71 15.77
C PRO A 145 19.02 -10.70 14.65
N THR A 146 18.00 -9.83 14.77
CA THR A 146 17.14 -9.56 13.62
C THR A 146 18.07 -8.97 12.57
N PRO A 147 18.21 -9.56 11.37
CA PRO A 147 19.14 -9.05 10.38
C PRO A 147 18.77 -7.60 10.09
N VAL A 148 19.64 -6.69 10.54
CA VAL A 148 19.64 -5.31 10.07
C VAL A 148 19.77 -5.39 8.55
N GLY A 149 18.90 -4.69 7.82
CA GLY A 149 18.90 -4.76 6.36
C GLY A 149 20.30 -4.56 5.80
N THR A 150 20.78 -5.49 4.99
CA THR A 150 22.09 -5.38 4.37
C THR A 150 22.12 -4.14 3.49
N ILE A 151 23.06 -3.23 3.71
CA ILE A 151 23.28 -2.05 2.88
C ILE A 151 24.39 -2.36 1.88
N GLU A 152 24.10 -2.20 0.60
CA GLU A 152 25.05 -2.34 -0.49
C GLU A 152 25.47 -0.99 -1.04
N SER A 153 26.57 -0.98 -1.82
CA SER A 153 26.99 0.23 -2.51
C SER A 153 25.93 0.65 -3.53
N ALA A 154 25.44 1.88 -3.40
CA ALA A 154 24.42 2.47 -4.28
C ALA A 154 24.88 3.84 -4.82
N PRO A 155 24.30 4.30 -5.96
CA PRO A 155 24.48 5.67 -6.43
C PRO A 155 24.11 6.71 -5.36
N PRO A 156 24.62 7.95 -5.46
CA PRO A 156 24.22 9.03 -4.55
C PRO A 156 22.71 9.28 -4.56
N VAL A 157 22.16 9.64 -3.39
CA VAL A 157 20.76 10.03 -3.25
C VAL A 157 20.48 11.34 -4.00
N ILE A 158 19.23 11.54 -4.42
CA ILE A 158 18.78 12.73 -5.17
C ILE A 158 17.66 13.43 -4.41
N GLY A 159 17.80 14.73 -4.13
CA GLY A 159 16.78 15.58 -3.49
C GLY A 159 16.57 15.37 -1.98
N CYS A 160 17.35 14.50 -1.34
CA CYS A 160 17.28 14.23 0.10
C CYS A 160 17.98 15.28 0.98
N ASP A 161 18.22 16.48 0.45
CA ASP A 161 18.93 17.60 1.08
C ASP A 161 17.99 18.63 1.72
N THR A 162 16.67 18.46 1.56
CA THR A 162 15.65 19.35 2.12
C THR A 162 15.11 18.85 3.45
N PRO A 163 14.64 19.74 4.35
CA PRO A 163 13.96 19.32 5.59
C PRO A 163 12.54 18.78 5.33
N TYR A 164 11.99 18.99 4.13
CA TYR A 164 10.59 18.71 3.80
C TYR A 164 10.36 17.29 3.27
N ALA A 165 11.39 16.66 2.72
CA ALA A 165 11.36 15.28 2.25
C ALA A 165 12.67 14.58 2.62
N GLN A 166 12.60 13.64 3.56
CA GLN A 166 13.75 12.81 3.97
C GLN A 166 13.34 11.36 4.07
N LEU A 167 14.28 10.46 3.75
CA LEU A 167 14.07 9.03 3.81
C LEU A 167 15.19 8.38 4.61
N GLN A 168 14.82 7.69 5.68
CA GLN A 168 15.74 6.90 6.50
C GLN A 168 15.56 5.40 6.24
N ILE A 169 14.32 4.95 6.06
CA ILE A 169 13.99 3.58 5.70
C ILE A 169 13.02 3.61 4.52
N PRO A 170 13.31 2.93 3.40
CA PRO A 170 14.57 2.21 3.14
C PRO A 170 15.76 3.18 3.04
N ALA A 171 16.93 2.75 3.52
CA ALA A 171 18.17 3.50 3.36
C ALA A 171 18.72 3.33 1.93
N ASN A 172 19.58 4.25 1.50
CA ASN A 172 20.25 4.12 0.21
C ASN A 172 21.15 2.88 0.18
N GLY A 173 20.92 2.00 -0.79
CA GLY A 173 21.57 0.70 -0.94
C GLY A 173 20.93 -0.44 -0.13
N MET A 174 19.83 -0.20 0.57
CA MET A 174 19.21 -1.23 1.41
C MET A 174 18.63 -2.38 0.57
N VAL A 175 18.89 -3.62 1.01
CA VAL A 175 18.28 -4.84 0.47
C VAL A 175 16.93 -5.07 1.16
N VAL A 176 15.86 -5.17 0.38
CA VAL A 176 14.47 -5.32 0.83
C VAL A 176 13.88 -6.62 0.28
N PHE A 177 13.37 -7.48 1.16
CA PHE A 177 12.82 -8.80 0.80
C PHE A 177 11.53 -9.17 1.56
N LYS A 178 11.05 -8.28 2.43
CA LYS A 178 9.80 -8.40 3.19
C LYS A 178 9.14 -7.03 3.29
N VAL A 179 7.88 -7.00 3.75
CA VAL A 179 7.20 -5.75 4.06
C VAL A 179 8.00 -4.97 5.10
N GLU A 180 8.38 -3.74 4.77
CA GLU A 180 9.25 -2.89 5.58
C GLU A 180 8.56 -1.55 5.87
N PRO A 181 8.59 -1.04 7.12
CA PRO A 181 8.09 0.30 7.42
C PRO A 181 8.94 1.37 6.74
N VAL A 182 8.30 2.30 6.04
CA VAL A 182 8.96 3.46 5.46
C VAL A 182 9.06 4.53 6.55
N ARG A 183 10.28 4.98 6.86
CA ARG A 183 10.55 6.01 7.86
C ARG A 183 11.25 7.21 7.25
N GLY A 184 10.80 8.41 7.63
CA GLY A 184 11.28 9.66 7.05
C GLY A 184 10.50 10.87 7.53
N VAL A 185 10.69 11.98 6.81
CA VAL A 185 10.00 13.27 7.01
C VAL A 185 9.25 13.59 5.72
N ALA A 186 7.99 13.98 5.83
CA ALA A 186 7.13 14.37 4.71
C ALA A 186 6.22 15.51 5.14
N TYR A 187 6.68 16.74 4.98
CA TYR A 187 5.99 17.93 5.45
C TYR A 187 6.24 19.14 4.56
N TYR A 188 5.28 20.06 4.55
CA TYR A 188 5.39 21.39 3.97
C TYR A 188 4.32 22.30 4.60
N GLU A 189 4.49 23.62 4.56
CA GLU A 189 3.51 24.56 5.16
C GLU A 189 2.09 24.38 4.59
N ASP A 190 1.97 24.30 3.26
CA ASP A 190 0.72 24.03 2.55
C ASP A 190 0.61 22.56 2.11
N PHE A 191 0.97 21.62 2.99
CA PHE A 191 0.97 20.19 2.68
C PHE A 191 -0.40 19.68 2.21
N SER A 192 -0.40 18.88 1.14
CA SER A 192 -1.60 18.16 0.69
C SER A 192 -1.43 16.64 0.75
N VAL A 193 -0.36 16.12 0.15
CA VAL A 193 -0.16 14.67 -0.01
C VAL A 193 1.31 14.37 -0.21
N TYR A 194 1.78 13.24 0.30
CA TYR A 194 3.03 12.63 -0.14
C TYR A 194 2.76 11.31 -0.87
N LYS A 195 3.68 10.95 -1.77
CA LYS A 195 3.61 9.72 -2.56
C LYS A 195 4.92 8.95 -2.47
N PHE A 196 4.82 7.63 -2.43
CA PHE A 196 5.94 6.75 -2.70
C PHE A 196 5.86 6.28 -4.13
N GLU A 197 6.98 6.38 -4.84
CA GLU A 197 7.10 5.87 -6.18
C GLU A 197 8.33 4.99 -6.34
N ILE A 198 8.21 4.05 -7.27
CA ILE A 198 9.28 3.11 -7.58
C ILE A 198 9.42 2.92 -9.09
N SER A 199 10.66 2.83 -9.54
CA SER A 199 11.06 2.55 -10.93
C SER A 199 12.21 1.54 -10.89
N PRO A 200 12.35 0.63 -11.86
CA PRO A 200 13.63 -0.04 -12.08
C PRO A 200 14.74 1.01 -12.20
N ALA A 201 15.89 0.76 -11.58
CA ALA A 201 16.94 1.76 -11.42
C ALA A 201 17.40 2.33 -12.78
N GLY A 202 17.47 3.66 -12.87
CA GLY A 202 17.91 4.38 -14.06
C GLY A 202 16.90 4.45 -15.22
N GLN A 203 15.73 3.81 -15.11
CA GLN A 203 14.72 3.85 -16.18
C GLN A 203 13.80 5.07 -16.13
N ASN A 204 13.69 5.74 -14.99
CA ASN A 204 12.80 6.88 -14.76
C ASN A 204 11.31 6.60 -15.11
N GLN A 205 10.87 5.35 -14.99
CA GLN A 205 9.50 4.90 -15.22
C GLN A 205 8.80 4.67 -13.89
N PHE A 206 8.47 5.75 -13.21
CA PHE A 206 7.93 5.69 -11.86
C PHE A 206 6.47 5.26 -11.83
N SER A 207 6.17 4.37 -10.89
CA SER A 207 4.82 3.94 -10.55
C SER A 207 4.54 4.28 -9.08
N THR A 208 3.34 4.80 -8.79
CA THR A 208 2.93 5.11 -7.42
C THR A 208 2.59 3.84 -6.67
N THR A 209 3.32 3.57 -5.58
CA THR A 209 3.08 2.42 -4.70
C THR A 209 2.14 2.77 -3.55
N ARG A 210 2.19 4.03 -3.07
CA ARG A 210 1.38 4.49 -1.94
C ARG A 210 1.23 6.00 -1.96
N GLU A 211 0.12 6.48 -1.38
CA GLU A 211 -0.11 7.89 -1.07
C GLU A 211 -0.48 8.05 0.41
N GLY A 212 -0.11 9.18 1.01
CA GLY A 212 -0.45 9.54 2.38
C GLY A 212 -0.80 11.02 2.51
N ILE A 213 -1.78 11.31 3.37
CA ILE A 213 -2.40 12.64 3.53
C ILE A 213 -2.18 13.24 4.92
N VAL A 214 -1.43 12.56 5.78
CA VAL A 214 -1.09 13.04 7.12
C VAL A 214 0.35 13.54 7.04
N PRO A 215 0.61 14.83 7.30
CA PRO A 215 1.98 15.33 7.32
C PRO A 215 2.78 14.69 8.45
N VAL A 216 4.09 14.53 8.24
CA VAL A 216 5.04 14.00 9.22
C VAL A 216 6.21 14.97 9.28
N GLU A 217 6.19 15.84 10.29
CA GLU A 217 7.11 16.99 10.45
C GLU A 217 8.49 16.57 10.99
N GLU A 218 8.52 15.52 11.78
CA GLU A 218 9.74 14.93 12.35
C GLU A 218 9.91 13.50 11.89
N LEU A 219 11.06 12.88 12.19
CA LEU A 219 11.39 11.53 11.76
C LEU A 219 10.36 10.49 12.27
N GLY A 220 9.44 10.10 11.39
CA GLY A 220 8.29 9.26 11.73
C GLY A 220 8.07 8.13 10.73
N THR A 221 7.00 7.37 10.95
CA THR A 221 6.56 6.33 10.02
C THR A 221 5.66 6.93 8.95
N LEU A 222 6.11 6.90 7.70
CA LEU A 222 5.36 7.39 6.54
C LEU A 222 4.45 6.30 5.95
N GLY A 223 4.69 5.02 6.25
CA GLY A 223 3.85 3.93 5.76
C GLY A 223 4.58 2.60 5.74
N GLN A 224 4.18 1.73 4.82
CA GLN A 224 4.83 0.43 4.59
C GLN A 224 5.05 0.24 3.09
N PHE A 225 6.15 -0.44 2.77
CA PHE A 225 6.50 -0.86 1.41
C PHE A 225 6.52 -2.38 1.34
N ASP A 226 5.77 -2.94 0.39
CA ASP A 226 5.75 -4.39 0.11
C ASP A 226 6.54 -4.66 -1.19
N PRO A 227 7.68 -5.38 -1.14
CA PRO A 227 8.46 -5.71 -2.31
C PRO A 227 7.88 -6.87 -3.13
N SER A 228 6.88 -7.61 -2.63
CA SER A 228 6.36 -8.85 -3.23
C SER A 228 5.90 -8.75 -4.70
N PRO A 229 5.27 -7.65 -5.18
CA PRO A 229 4.85 -7.54 -6.58
C PRO A 229 5.99 -7.19 -7.55
N TYR A 230 7.19 -6.87 -7.04
CA TYR A 230 8.32 -6.42 -7.86
C TYR A 230 9.33 -7.56 -8.08
N PRO A 231 9.77 -7.81 -9.32
CA PRO A 231 10.88 -8.72 -9.59
C PRO A 231 12.15 -8.32 -8.85
N GLU A 232 13.02 -9.28 -8.56
CA GLU A 232 14.33 -8.99 -7.98
C GLU A 232 15.17 -8.09 -8.88
N GLY A 233 15.87 -7.12 -8.28
CA GLY A 233 16.66 -6.15 -9.02
C GLY A 233 16.93 -4.87 -8.25
N LEU A 234 17.60 -3.92 -8.91
CA LEU A 234 17.81 -2.57 -8.40
C LEU A 234 16.66 -1.66 -8.79
N TYR A 235 16.20 -0.85 -7.85
CA TYR A 235 15.09 0.08 -8.02
C TYR A 235 15.45 1.46 -7.47
N ASP A 236 14.96 2.50 -8.15
CA ASP A 236 14.90 3.85 -7.62
C ASP A 236 13.58 3.99 -6.85
N PHE A 237 13.69 4.23 -5.55
CA PHE A 237 12.56 4.46 -4.66
C PHE A 237 12.58 5.93 -4.22
N ARG A 238 11.44 6.62 -4.36
CA ARG A 238 11.37 8.05 -4.01
C ARG A 238 10.13 8.41 -3.22
N LEU A 239 10.34 9.31 -2.27
CA LEU A 239 9.32 10.09 -1.59
C LEU A 239 9.11 11.40 -2.35
N MET A 240 7.87 11.78 -2.60
CA MET A 240 7.50 13.06 -3.19
C MET A 240 6.45 13.75 -2.32
N VAL A 241 6.61 15.05 -2.08
CA VAL A 241 5.71 15.86 -1.25
C VAL A 241 5.07 16.93 -2.12
N PHE A 242 3.74 17.04 -2.04
CA PHE A 242 2.94 17.97 -2.83
C PHE A 242 2.18 18.96 -1.95
N ASN A 243 2.04 20.20 -2.44
CA ASN A 243 1.22 21.23 -1.80
C ASN A 243 -0.26 21.17 -2.22
N THR A 244 -1.10 22.03 -1.64
CA THR A 244 -2.53 22.16 -2.00
C THR A 244 -2.78 22.63 -3.43
N ALA A 245 -1.78 23.25 -4.07
CA ALA A 245 -1.79 23.61 -5.49
C ALA A 245 -1.39 22.44 -6.42
N THR A 246 -1.16 21.25 -5.86
CA THR A 246 -0.73 20.02 -6.56
C THR A 246 0.65 20.09 -7.20
N GLU A 247 1.49 21.01 -6.73
CA GLU A 247 2.88 21.16 -7.18
C GLU A 247 3.81 20.29 -6.32
N LEU A 248 4.85 19.74 -6.96
CA LEU A 248 5.92 19.02 -6.26
C LEU A 248 6.83 20.03 -5.55
N VAL A 249 6.85 20.01 -4.21
CA VAL A 249 7.63 20.96 -3.40
C VAL A 249 8.94 20.38 -2.87
N ALA A 250 8.98 19.07 -2.64
CA ALA A 250 10.17 18.37 -2.16
C ALA A 250 10.14 16.90 -2.60
N SER A 251 11.31 16.29 -2.79
CA SER A 251 11.42 14.88 -3.13
C SER A 251 12.73 14.29 -2.64
N CYS A 252 12.72 13.06 -2.12
CA CYS A 252 13.94 12.34 -1.75
C CYS A 252 13.95 10.97 -2.42
N GLN A 253 14.95 10.72 -3.27
CA GLN A 253 15.14 9.48 -4.00
C GLN A 253 16.39 8.74 -3.52
N VAL A 254 16.22 7.44 -3.28
CA VAL A 254 17.27 6.48 -2.92
C VAL A 254 17.24 5.30 -3.87
N THR A 255 18.34 4.55 -3.97
CA THR A 255 18.36 3.28 -4.70
C THR A 255 18.27 2.12 -3.71
N ILE A 256 17.40 1.14 -3.97
CA ILE A 256 17.23 -0.07 -3.15
C ILE A 256 17.42 -1.33 -3.99
N ARG A 257 17.72 -2.46 -3.35
CA ARG A 257 17.77 -3.77 -4.02
C ARG A 257 16.65 -4.67 -3.51
N ILE A 258 15.80 -5.15 -4.41
CA ILE A 258 14.78 -6.15 -4.08
C ILE A 258 15.38 -7.54 -4.29
N SER A 259 15.28 -8.41 -3.29
CA SER A 259 15.76 -9.79 -3.35
C SER A 259 14.75 -10.79 -2.78
N ARG A 260 14.94 -12.08 -3.05
CA ARG A 260 14.23 -13.13 -2.30
C ARG A 260 14.63 -13.14 -0.81
N PRO A 261 13.75 -13.65 0.06
CA PRO A 261 14.11 -13.95 1.44
C PRO A 261 15.28 -14.92 1.50
N ILE A 262 16.19 -14.70 2.45
CA ILE A 262 17.27 -15.65 2.73
C ILE A 262 16.61 -16.95 3.24
N PRO A 263 16.93 -18.13 2.68
CA PRO A 263 16.36 -19.38 3.17
C PRO A 263 16.78 -19.60 4.63
N THR A 264 15.81 -19.67 5.54
CA THR A 264 16.05 -20.11 6.92
C THR A 264 16.53 -21.56 6.86
N PRO A 265 17.70 -21.92 7.44
CA PRO A 265 18.14 -23.30 7.46
C PRO A 265 17.09 -24.15 8.17
N THR A 266 16.47 -25.09 7.46
CA THR A 266 15.56 -26.07 8.04
C THR A 266 16.38 -26.93 9.01
N PRO A 267 16.03 -27.01 10.31
CA PRO A 267 16.71 -27.91 11.22
C PRO A 267 16.50 -29.33 10.73
N ILE A 268 17.61 -30.01 10.42
CA ILE A 268 17.64 -31.45 10.18
C ILE A 268 17.18 -32.15 11.46
N SER A 269 16.08 -32.91 11.36
CA SER A 269 15.55 -33.75 12.44
C SER A 269 16.23 -35.11 12.44
#